data_AF-A0ABD0PU98-F1
#
_entry.id   AF-A0ABD0PU98-F1
#
_cell.length_a   1.000
_cell.length_b   1.000
_cell.length_c   1.000
_cell.angle_alpha   90.00
_cell.angle_beta   90.00
_cell.angle_gamma   90.00
#
_symmetry.space_group_name_H-M   'P 1'
#
loop_
_entity.id
_entity.type
_entity.pdbx_description
1 polymer ?
#
loop_
_entity_poly.entity_id
_entity_poly.type
_entity_poly.pdbx_seq_one_letter_code
_entity_poly.pdbx_strand_id
1 'polypeptide(L)' 'SKKFQTFMDSCLVKNYLHRPSTETLLRHSFIKDLPNERQVRITLKDHLDRTRKRRREK' A
#
# COMPACT_ATOMS: atom_id res chain seq x y z
N SER A 1 -4.47 -6.22 -10.81
CA SER A 1 -2.99 -6.24 -10.85
C SER A 1 -2.48 -7.59 -10.35
N LYS A 2 -1.71 -8.32 -11.18
CA LYS A 2 -1.14 -9.64 -10.81
C LYS A 2 -0.12 -9.52 -9.67
N LYS A 3 0.73 -8.46 -9.68
CA LYS A 3 1.67 -8.16 -8.58
C LYS A 3 0.97 -7.98 -7.24
N PHE A 4 -0.22 -7.35 -7.22
CA PHE A 4 -0.98 -7.19 -5.99
C PHE A 4 -1.50 -8.53 -5.45
N GLN A 5 -2.06 -9.37 -6.32
CA GLN A 5 -2.57 -10.69 -5.92
C GLN A 5 -1.45 -11.56 -5.33
N THR A 6 -0.28 -11.63 -5.97
CA THR A 6 0.85 -12.42 -5.46
C THR A 6 1.40 -11.89 -4.14
N PHE A 7 1.34 -10.56 -3.92
CA PHE A 7 1.69 -9.98 -2.62
C PHE A 7 0.70 -10.41 -1.54
N MET A 8 -0.60 -10.38 -1.83
CA MET A 8 -1.64 -10.83 -0.89
C MET A 8 -1.48 -12.31 -0.54
N ASP A 9 -1.22 -13.17 -1.53
CA ASP A 9 -0.97 -14.60 -1.29
C ASP A 9 0.23 -14.81 -0.37
N SER A 10 1.30 -14.01 -0.53
CA SER A 10 2.48 -14.05 0.33
C SER A 10 2.18 -13.59 1.76
N CYS A 11 1.36 -12.55 1.93
CA CYS A 11 0.97 -12.05 3.26
C CYS A 11 0.01 -13.00 4.00
N LEU A 12 -0.86 -13.70 3.27
CA LEU A 12 -1.98 -14.47 3.82
C LEU A 12 -1.69 -15.97 3.95
N VAL A 13 -0.41 -16.37 3.95
CA VAL A 13 -0.02 -17.74 4.31
C VAL A 13 -0.53 -18.06 5.72
N LYS A 14 -1.37 -19.10 5.83
CA LYS A 14 -2.05 -19.48 7.08
C LYS A 14 -1.07 -19.98 8.14
N ASN A 15 -0.12 -20.81 7.74
CA ASN A 15 0.92 -21.30 8.63
C ASN A 15 1.96 -20.18 8.87
N TYR A 16 2.03 -19.69 10.10
CA TYR A 16 2.92 -18.58 10.45
C TYR A 16 4.42 -18.93 10.28
N LEU A 17 4.81 -20.20 10.43
CA LEU A 17 6.19 -20.64 10.24
C LEU A 17 6.63 -20.54 8.77
N HIS A 18 5.69 -20.57 7.84
CA HIS A 18 5.94 -20.43 6.40
C HIS A 18 5.63 -19.02 5.89
N ARG A 19 5.07 -18.14 6.74
CA ARG A 19 4.77 -16.77 6.35
C ARG A 19 6.08 -15.99 6.20
N PRO A 20 6.32 -15.31 5.07
CA PRO A 20 7.52 -14.50 4.90
C PRO A 20 7.62 -13.40 5.96
N SER A 21 8.85 -13.08 6.36
CA SER A 21 9.11 -11.98 7.30
C SER A 21 8.85 -10.62 6.65
N THR A 22 8.74 -9.57 7.46
CA THR A 22 8.60 -8.19 6.98
C THR A 22 9.73 -7.80 6.01
N GLU A 23 10.97 -8.19 6.29
CA GLU A 23 12.12 -7.90 5.42
C GLU A 23 11.94 -8.53 4.03
N THR A 24 11.42 -9.77 3.96
CA THR A 24 11.12 -10.42 2.68
C THR A 24 9.95 -9.74 1.95
N LEU A 25 8.88 -9.40 2.66
CA LEU A 25 7.69 -8.76 2.08
C LEU A 25 8.00 -7.38 1.49
N LEU A 26 8.88 -6.60 2.13
CA LEU A 26 9.32 -5.29 1.62
C LEU A 26 10.06 -5.38 0.28
N ARG A 27 10.68 -6.53 -0.03
CA ARG A 27 11.37 -6.76 -1.30
C ARG A 27 10.44 -7.22 -2.43
N HIS A 28 9.18 -7.55 -2.13
CA HIS A 28 8.21 -8.00 -3.13
C HIS A 28 7.92 -6.89 -4.15
N SER A 29 7.83 -7.24 -5.43
CA SER A 29 7.68 -6.27 -6.55
C SER A 29 6.49 -5.30 -6.41
N PHE A 30 5.42 -5.70 -5.73
CA PHE A 30 4.29 -4.82 -5.44
C PHE A 30 4.64 -3.66 -4.50
N ILE A 31 5.56 -3.87 -3.56
CA ILE A 31 6.00 -2.86 -2.59
C ILE A 31 7.23 -2.12 -3.11
N LYS A 32 8.20 -2.85 -3.66
CA LYS A 32 9.46 -2.28 -4.14
C LYS A 32 9.29 -1.42 -5.39
N ASP A 33 8.48 -1.87 -6.34
CA ASP A 33 8.37 -1.24 -7.66
C ASP A 33 7.09 -0.39 -7.76
N LEU A 34 6.81 0.41 -6.73
CA LEU A 34 5.65 1.29 -6.71
C LEU A 34 5.82 2.40 -7.77
N PRO A 35 4.97 2.45 -8.81
CA PRO A 35 5.06 3.50 -9.80
C PRO A 35 4.56 4.82 -9.20
N ASN A 36 5.19 5.93 -9.59
CA ASN A 36 4.70 7.28 -9.32
C ASN A 36 4.43 7.62 -7.84
N GLU A 37 5.26 7.11 -6.91
CA GLU A 37 5.05 7.35 -5.46
C GLU A 37 4.81 8.81 -5.09
N ARG A 38 5.54 9.73 -5.73
CA ARG A 38 5.37 11.17 -5.53
C ARG A 38 3.93 11.60 -5.85
N GLN A 39 3.39 11.17 -6.98
CA GLN A 39 2.05 11.53 -7.41
C GLN A 39 0.98 10.91 -6.51
N VAL A 40 1.21 9.67 -6.04
CA VAL A 40 0.33 9.03 -5.05
C VAL A 40 0.30 9.84 -3.75
N ARG A 41 1.46 10.27 -3.24
CA ARG A 41 1.55 11.15 -2.05
C ARG A 41 0.81 12.48 -2.25
N ILE A 42 0.97 13.12 -3.41
CA ILE A 42 0.25 14.37 -3.75
C ILE A 42 -1.27 14.13 -3.75
N THR A 43 -1.72 13.07 -4.44
CA THR A 43 -3.15 12.74 -4.54
C THR A 43 -3.78 12.48 -3.17
N LEU A 44 -3.07 11.75 -2.31
CA LEU A 44 -3.51 11.50 -0.93
C LEU A 44 -3.57 12.79 -0.11
N LYS A 45 -2.56 13.66 -0.20
CA LYS A 45 -2.55 14.96 0.47
C LYS A 45 -3.73 15.82 0.03
N ASP A 46 -3.95 15.95 -1.28
CA ASP A 46 -5.04 16.74 -1.84
C ASP A 46 -6.40 16.24 -1.37
N HIS A 47 -6.60 14.91 -1.31
CA HIS A 47 -7.83 14.31 -0.80
C HIS A 47 -8.06 14.63 0.68
N LEU A 48 -7.01 14.53 1.51
CA LEU A 48 -7.07 14.88 2.94
C LEU A 48 -7.41 16.36 3.14
N ASP A 49 -6.75 17.25 2.40
CA ASP A 49 -6.97 18.69 2.49
C ASP A 49 -8.39 19.07 2.08
N ARG A 50 -8.91 18.49 0.99
CA ARG A 50 -10.32 18.66 0.57
C ARG A 50 -11.30 18.15 1.63
N THR A 51 -11.03 16.99 2.21
CA THR A 51 -11.89 16.39 3.25
C THR A 51 -11.90 17.24 4.52
N ARG A 52 -10.75 17.78 4.94
CA ARG A 52 -10.63 18.69 6.07
C ARG A 52 -11.37 20.01 5.83
N LYS A 53 -11.27 20.58 4.64
CA LYS A 53 -12.00 21.80 4.27
C LYS A 53 -13.51 21.60 4.37
N ARG A 54 -14.05 20.54 3.76
CA ARG A 54 -15.48 20.19 3.81
C ARG A 54 -16.01 19.95 5.22
N ARG A 55 -15.18 19.46 6.15
CA ARG A 55 -15.56 19.27 7.55
C ARG A 55 -15.63 20.57 8.35
N ARG A 56 -14.92 21.63 7.95
CA ARG A 56 -14.96 22.96 8.59
C ARG A 56 -16.11 23.83 8.06
N GLU A 57 -16.62 23.50 6.88
CA GLU A 57 -17.78 24.14 6.26
C GLU A 57 -19.12 23.55 6.74
N LYS A 58 -19.07 22.49 7.57
CA LYS A 58 -20.20 21.91 8.29
C LYS A 58 -20.13 22.32 9.76
#